data_AF-A0A1I1M7Z0-F1
#
_entry.id   AF-A0A1I1M7Z0-F1
#
_cell.length_a   1.000
_cell.length_b   1.000
_cell.length_c   1.000
_cell.angle_alpha   90.00
_cell.angle_beta   90.00
_cell.angle_gamma   90.00
#
_symmetry.space_group_name_H-M   'P 1'
#
loop_
_entity.id
_entity.type
_entity.pdbx_description
1 polymer ?
#
loop_
_entity_poly.entity_id
_entity_poly.type
_entity_poly.pdbx_seq_one_letter_code
_entity_poly.pdbx_strand_id
1 'polypeptide(L)'
;MTKVRVVSIVVNKSGQHSNTVYQVPRNVDKVEQMAVVARGLGEIMQVNRIYYGVAPDGESGESFILTLANQRVESFKNKVLFSAGAGQHCYYAQPASFGTPQFVYNGLTGGFLLVGTETVTDALTGYAQDYNLYKSLNPNLGNIAVNVSQL
;
A
#
# COMPACT_ATOMS: atom_id res chain seq x y z
N MET A 1 -41.75 3.31 3.42
CA MET A 1 -40.80 4.07 4.26
C MET A 1 -39.39 3.88 3.72
N THR A 2 -38.74 4.95 3.28
CA THR A 2 -37.31 4.96 2.92
C THR A 2 -36.49 5.01 4.21
N LYS A 3 -35.57 4.07 4.43
CA LYS A 3 -34.70 4.11 5.61
C LYS A 3 -33.58 5.12 5.36
N VAL A 4 -33.63 6.26 6.04
CA VAL A 4 -32.54 7.23 6.05
C VAL A 4 -31.50 6.77 7.07
N ARG A 5 -30.26 6.52 6.63
CA ARG A 5 -29.12 6.34 7.54
C ARG A 5 -28.29 7.61 7.51
N VAL A 6 -28.08 8.21 8.67
CA VAL A 6 -27.22 9.39 8.81
C VAL A 6 -25.80 8.91 9.06
N VAL A 7 -24.85 9.41 8.28
CA VAL A 7 -23.43 9.25 8.56
C VAL A 7 -22.90 10.60 9.05
N SER A 8 -22.45 10.65 10.29
CA SER A 8 -21.73 11.80 10.84
C SER A 8 -20.23 11.62 10.58
N ILE A 9 -19.62 12.57 9.88
CA ILE A 9 -18.17 12.58 9.62
C ILE A 9 -17.55 13.76 10.38
N VAL A 10 -16.54 13.47 11.21
CA VAL A 10 -15.75 14.48 11.94
C VAL A 10 -14.60 14.92 11.04
N VAL A 11 -14.52 16.23 10.73
CA VAL A 11 -13.63 16.74 9.67
C VAL A 11 -12.32 17.31 10.22
N ASN A 12 -12.22 17.63 11.53
CA ASN A 12 -10.95 18.07 12.16
C ASN A 12 -10.94 17.96 13.70
N LYS A 13 -9.77 18.20 14.31
CA LYS A 13 -9.55 18.25 15.79
C LYS A 13 -10.30 19.39 16.50
N SER A 14 -10.91 20.31 15.75
CA SER A 14 -11.60 21.50 16.27
C SER A 14 -13.09 21.27 16.54
N GLY A 15 -13.59 20.03 16.35
CA GLY A 15 -15.02 19.71 16.54
C GLY A 15 -15.93 20.21 15.41
N GLN A 16 -15.38 20.51 14.22
CA GLN A 16 -16.20 20.92 13.10
C GLN A 16 -16.83 19.70 12.41
N HIS A 17 -18.15 19.69 12.31
CA HIS A 17 -18.93 18.61 11.71
C HIS A 17 -19.48 19.04 10.35
N SER A 18 -19.37 18.17 9.35
CA SER A 18 -20.09 18.29 8.08
C SER A 18 -21.03 17.10 7.96
N ASN A 19 -22.32 17.38 7.77
CA ASN A 19 -23.33 16.36 7.57
C ASN A 19 -23.51 16.13 6.07
N THR A 20 -23.14 14.95 5.58
CA THR A 20 -23.51 14.52 4.23
C THR A 20 -24.61 13.47 4.34
N VAL A 21 -25.78 13.76 3.77
CA VAL A 21 -26.89 12.82 3.75
C VAL A 21 -26.86 12.07 2.43
N TYR A 22 -26.58 10.77 2.48
CA TYR A 22 -26.72 9.89 1.32
C TYR A 22 -28.05 9.14 1.41
N GLN A 23 -28.93 9.35 0.42
CA GLN A 23 -30.19 8.62 0.33
C GLN A 23 -29.93 7.27 -0.36
N VAL A 24 -30.06 6.18 0.40
CA VAL A 24 -29.98 4.83 -0.16
C VAL A 24 -31.29 4.50 -0.88
N PRO A 25 -31.27 4.11 -2.18
CA PRO A 25 -32.48 3.74 -2.91
C PRO A 25 -33.23 2.57 -2.27
N ARG A 26 -34.55 2.50 -2.47
CA ARG A 26 -35.44 1.52 -1.81
C ARG A 26 -35.09 0.05 -2.11
N ASN A 27 -34.43 -0.22 -3.23
CA ASN A 27 -34.09 -1.57 -3.71
C ASN A 27 -32.64 -1.97 -3.38
N VAL A 28 -31.96 -1.24 -2.49
CA VAL A 28 -30.61 -1.58 -2.04
C VAL A 28 -30.70 -2.18 -0.64
N ASP A 29 -30.32 -3.45 -0.52
CA ASP A 29 -30.45 -4.21 0.73
C ASP A 29 -29.40 -3.82 1.79
N LYS A 30 -28.20 -3.42 1.35
CA LYS A 30 -27.10 -3.00 2.21
C LYS A 30 -26.18 -2.01 1.50
N VAL A 31 -25.55 -1.14 2.28
CA VAL A 31 -24.35 -0.40 1.88
C VAL A 31 -23.17 -1.27 2.26
N GLU A 32 -22.38 -1.73 1.29
CA GLU A 32 -21.23 -2.60 1.54
C GLU A 32 -20.03 -1.83 2.08
N GLN A 33 -19.86 -0.57 1.65
CA GLN A 33 -18.72 0.25 2.03
C GLN A 33 -19.02 1.75 1.89
N MET A 34 -18.31 2.56 2.67
CA MET A 34 -18.28 4.02 2.52
C MET A 34 -16.82 4.50 2.67
N ALA A 35 -16.30 5.19 1.65
CA ALA A 35 -14.98 5.79 1.67
C ALA A 35 -15.09 7.29 2.02
N VAL A 36 -14.31 7.74 3.00
CA VAL A 36 -14.20 9.15 3.39
C VAL A 36 -12.78 9.61 3.11
N VAL A 37 -12.62 10.60 2.24
CA VAL A 37 -11.32 11.12 1.82
C VAL A 37 -11.24 12.61 2.19
N ALA A 38 -10.29 12.99 3.03
CA ALA A 38 -9.99 14.39 3.31
C ALA A 38 -9.02 14.95 2.25
N ARG A 39 -9.23 16.18 1.77
CA ARG A 39 -8.35 16.82 0.77
C ARG A 39 -8.05 18.28 1.06
N GLY A 40 -6.86 18.70 0.62
CA GLY A 40 -6.71 19.96 -0.10
C GLY A 40 -6.97 19.71 -1.60
N LEU A 41 -7.99 20.38 -2.15
CA LEU A 41 -8.24 20.69 -3.57
C LEU A 41 -7.89 19.61 -4.63
N GLY A 42 -8.88 18.81 -5.05
CA GLY A 42 -8.99 18.41 -6.47
C GLY A 42 -8.67 16.97 -6.88
N GLU A 43 -7.67 16.29 -6.30
CA GLU A 43 -7.23 14.96 -6.80
C GLU A 43 -7.37 13.82 -5.78
N ILE A 44 -7.84 12.63 -6.20
CA ILE A 44 -7.94 11.48 -5.30
C ILE A 44 -6.51 11.07 -4.96
N MET A 45 -5.95 11.62 -3.88
CA MET A 45 -4.63 11.17 -3.41
C MET A 45 -4.78 9.76 -2.87
N GLN A 46 -4.24 8.78 -3.59
CA GLN A 46 -3.80 7.56 -2.93
C GLN A 46 -2.63 7.97 -2.02
N VAL A 47 -2.78 7.67 -0.74
CA VAL A 47 -1.64 7.70 0.17
C VAL A 47 -0.65 6.66 -0.35
N ASN A 48 0.48 7.09 -0.91
CA ASN A 48 1.53 6.18 -1.37
C ASN A 48 1.81 5.15 -0.29
N ARG A 49 1.73 3.87 -0.65
CA ARG A 49 2.05 2.76 0.23
C ARG A 49 3.36 2.13 -0.22
N ILE A 50 4.01 1.44 0.69
CA ILE A 50 4.97 0.40 0.30
C ILE A 50 4.36 -0.93 0.66
N TYR A 51 4.69 -1.94 -0.13
CA TYR A 51 4.26 -3.31 0.07
C TYR A 51 5.49 -4.17 0.34
N TYR A 52 5.41 -5.07 1.30
CA TYR A 52 6.53 -5.94 1.64
C TYR A 52 6.05 -7.25 2.25
N GLY A 53 6.78 -8.32 1.98
CA GLY A 53 6.50 -9.63 2.55
C GLY A 53 7.45 -10.69 2.02
N VAL A 54 7.08 -11.95 2.17
CA VAL A 54 7.88 -13.07 1.71
C VAL A 54 7.03 -14.01 0.88
N ALA A 55 7.62 -14.60 -0.16
CA ALA A 55 6.94 -15.55 -1.04
C ALA A 55 7.97 -16.43 -1.76
N PRO A 56 7.56 -17.54 -2.41
CA PRO A 56 8.43 -18.30 -3.30
C PRO A 56 8.99 -17.46 -4.45
N ASP A 57 9.92 -18.03 -5.21
CA ASP A 57 10.40 -17.38 -6.43
C ASP A 57 9.33 -17.35 -7.53
N GLY A 58 9.41 -16.36 -8.41
CA GLY A 58 8.55 -16.20 -9.59
C GLY A 58 7.26 -15.42 -9.36
N GLU A 59 7.03 -14.88 -8.17
CA GLU A 59 5.84 -14.10 -7.85
C GLU A 59 5.93 -12.67 -8.41
N SER A 60 4.88 -12.22 -9.09
CA SER A 60 4.79 -10.89 -9.72
C SER A 60 3.33 -10.46 -9.96
N GLY A 61 3.15 -9.26 -10.52
CA GLY A 61 1.82 -8.74 -10.87
C GLY A 61 1.11 -8.01 -9.71
N GLU A 62 0.12 -7.22 -10.09
CA GLU A 62 -0.73 -6.44 -9.18
C GLU A 62 -1.37 -7.31 -8.09
N SER A 63 -1.95 -8.46 -8.47
CA SER A 63 -2.62 -9.35 -7.54
C SER A 63 -1.70 -9.82 -6.43
N PHE A 64 -0.44 -10.14 -6.76
CA PHE A 64 0.56 -10.53 -5.78
C PHE A 64 0.92 -9.37 -4.85
N ILE A 65 1.24 -8.19 -5.41
CA ILE A 65 1.59 -6.99 -4.63
C ILE A 65 0.52 -6.69 -3.58
N LEU A 66 -0.76 -6.80 -3.97
CA LEU A 66 -1.90 -6.53 -3.07
C LEU A 66 -2.08 -7.56 -1.95
N THR A 67 -1.46 -8.74 -2.02
CA THR A 67 -1.46 -9.72 -0.91
C THR A 67 -0.43 -9.40 0.17
N LEU A 68 0.58 -8.58 -0.14
CA LEU A 68 1.66 -8.27 0.77
C LEU A 68 1.19 -7.34 1.89
N ALA A 69 1.88 -7.42 3.03
CA ALA A 69 1.71 -6.41 4.08
C ALA A 69 2.06 -5.03 3.51
N ASN A 70 1.36 -4.00 3.95
CA ASN A 70 1.60 -2.65 3.45
C ASN A 70 1.56 -1.62 4.57
N GLN A 71 2.24 -0.51 4.34
CA GLN A 71 2.18 0.66 5.20
C GLN A 71 2.22 1.94 4.39
N ARG A 72 1.66 3.01 4.95
CA ARG A 72 1.75 4.35 4.40
C ARG A 72 3.22 4.80 4.36
N VAL A 73 3.59 5.46 3.28
CA VAL A 73 4.88 6.15 3.18
C VAL A 73 4.78 7.46 3.96
N GLU A 74 5.51 7.52 5.07
CA GLU A 74 5.64 8.73 5.89
C GLU A 74 6.97 9.45 5.66
N SER A 75 7.97 8.74 5.15
CA SER A 75 9.27 9.30 4.77
C SER A 75 9.94 8.48 3.67
N PHE A 76 10.96 9.03 3.03
CA PHE A 76 11.79 8.33 2.04
C PHE A 76 12.76 7.30 2.66
N LYS A 77 12.77 7.15 3.99
CA LYS A 77 13.53 6.13 4.72
C LYS A 77 12.55 5.20 5.42
N ASN A 78 12.58 3.93 5.06
CA ASN A 78 11.72 2.91 5.61
C ASN A 78 12.56 1.81 6.25
N LYS A 79 12.08 1.24 7.34
CA LYS A 79 12.62 0.01 7.90
C LYS A 79 11.55 -1.06 7.79
N VAL A 80 11.85 -2.14 7.08
CA VAL A 80 10.95 -3.28 6.90
C VAL A 80 11.57 -4.52 7.53
N LEU A 81 10.72 -5.36 8.11
CA LEU A 81 11.11 -6.63 8.72
C LEU A 81 10.61 -7.77 7.84
N PHE A 82 11.48 -8.71 7.52
CA PHE A 82 11.15 -9.92 6.78
C PHE A 82 11.44 -11.16 7.62
N SER A 83 10.69 -12.23 7.35
CA SER A 83 10.87 -13.56 7.95
C SER A 83 10.82 -14.62 6.86
N ALA A 84 11.87 -14.68 6.03
CA ALA A 84 11.92 -15.58 4.88
C ALA A 84 12.38 -16.99 5.28
N GLY A 85 11.47 -17.96 5.19
CA GLY A 85 11.75 -19.38 5.42
C GLY A 85 12.34 -20.09 4.19
N ALA A 86 12.35 -21.43 4.25
CA ALA A 86 12.84 -22.28 3.17
C ALA A 86 12.09 -22.04 1.84
N GLY A 87 12.82 -21.78 0.76
CA GLY A 87 12.31 -21.47 -0.58
C GLY A 87 11.74 -20.07 -0.75
N GLN A 88 11.72 -19.23 0.30
CA GLN A 88 11.10 -17.91 0.24
C GLN A 88 12.10 -16.79 0.03
N HIS A 89 11.75 -15.83 -0.81
CA HIS A 89 12.42 -14.55 -1.01
C HIS A 89 11.70 -13.43 -0.27
N CYS A 90 12.42 -12.35 0.02
CA CYS A 90 11.84 -11.09 0.50
C CYS A 90 11.41 -10.25 -0.69
N TYR A 91 10.16 -9.76 -0.70
CA TYR A 91 9.63 -8.88 -1.73
C TYR A 91 9.35 -7.50 -1.17
N TYR A 92 9.62 -6.47 -1.97
CA TYR A 92 9.38 -5.07 -1.62
C TYR A 92 8.86 -4.35 -2.85
N ALA A 93 7.72 -3.66 -2.75
CA ALA A 93 7.19 -2.83 -3.80
C ALA A 93 7.00 -1.39 -3.32
N GLN A 94 7.31 -0.45 -4.21
CA GLN A 94 7.12 0.98 -3.99
C GLN A 94 6.66 1.67 -5.26
N PRO A 95 6.07 2.88 -5.17
CA PRO A 95 5.85 3.73 -6.32
C PRO A 95 7.05 3.82 -7.26
N ALA A 96 6.83 3.59 -8.55
CA ALA A 96 7.89 3.73 -9.56
C ALA A 96 8.43 5.16 -9.62
N SER A 97 7.60 6.16 -9.29
CA SER A 97 7.97 7.57 -9.18
C SER A 97 8.98 7.87 -8.07
N PHE A 98 9.26 6.92 -7.16
CA PHE A 98 10.27 7.08 -6.12
C PHE A 98 11.68 6.72 -6.61
N GLY A 99 11.82 6.24 -7.84
CA GLY A 99 13.09 5.84 -8.41
C GLY A 99 13.59 4.48 -7.90
N THR A 100 14.91 4.30 -7.93
CA THR A 100 15.57 3.07 -7.52
C THR A 100 15.97 3.16 -6.04
N PRO A 101 15.43 2.28 -5.18
CA PRO A 101 15.76 2.30 -3.76
C PRO A 101 17.13 1.68 -3.50
N GLN A 102 17.77 2.14 -2.42
CA GLN A 102 18.92 1.47 -1.83
C GLN A 102 18.45 0.58 -0.67
N PHE A 103 18.79 -0.70 -0.73
CA PHE A 103 18.50 -1.67 0.33
C PHE A 103 19.75 -1.89 1.19
N VAL A 104 19.61 -1.81 2.51
CA VAL A 104 20.71 -2.04 3.46
C VAL A 104 20.25 -2.98 4.58
N TYR A 105 20.90 -4.14 4.70
CA TYR A 105 20.70 -5.08 5.81
C TYR A 105 22.06 -5.55 6.34
N ASN A 106 22.23 -5.56 7.66
CA ASN A 106 23.51 -5.87 8.33
C ASN A 106 24.72 -5.08 7.80
N GLY A 107 24.50 -3.82 7.36
CA GLY A 107 25.55 -2.95 6.81
C GLY A 107 25.94 -3.25 5.35
N LEU A 108 25.35 -4.26 4.73
CA LEU A 108 25.56 -4.59 3.32
C LEU A 108 24.52 -3.87 2.46
N THR A 109 24.98 -3.23 1.40
CA THR A 109 24.13 -2.54 0.43
C THR A 109 23.82 -3.45 -0.77
N GLY A 110 22.57 -3.44 -1.24
CA GLY A 110 22.10 -4.23 -2.37
C GLY A 110 21.31 -5.45 -1.92
N GLY A 111 21.47 -6.57 -2.63
CA GLY A 111 20.80 -7.83 -2.28
C GLY A 111 19.37 -7.99 -2.80
N PHE A 112 18.87 -7.04 -3.61
CA PHE A 112 17.56 -7.09 -4.24
C PHE A 112 17.66 -6.76 -5.73
N LEU A 113 16.83 -7.40 -6.55
CA LEU A 113 16.69 -7.16 -7.98
C LEU A 113 15.29 -6.67 -8.30
N LEU A 114 15.17 -5.82 -9.32
CA LEU A 114 13.88 -5.46 -9.91
C LEU A 114 13.28 -6.69 -10.60
N VAL A 115 12.07 -7.06 -10.19
CA VAL A 115 11.25 -8.10 -10.81
C VAL A 115 10.50 -7.52 -11.99
N GLY A 116 9.92 -6.32 -11.81
CA GLY A 116 9.13 -5.64 -12.83
C GLY A 116 8.46 -4.38 -12.30
N THR A 117 7.75 -3.71 -13.19
CA THR A 117 6.92 -2.55 -12.88
C THR A 117 5.47 -2.93 -13.16
N GLU A 118 4.61 -2.83 -12.15
CA GLU A 118 3.21 -3.25 -12.21
C GLU A 118 2.31 -2.07 -11.85
N THR A 119 1.23 -1.87 -12.61
CA THR A 119 0.21 -0.88 -12.25
C THR A 119 -0.65 -1.45 -11.11
N VAL A 120 -0.70 -0.74 -9.99
CA VAL A 120 -1.52 -1.09 -8.82
C VAL A 120 -2.67 -0.11 -8.71
N THR A 121 -3.89 -0.64 -8.66
CA THR A 121 -5.13 0.11 -8.53
C THR A 121 -5.66 -0.03 -7.11
N ASP A 122 -5.80 1.11 -6.42
CA ASP A 122 -6.47 1.11 -5.12
C ASP A 122 -7.98 0.89 -5.31
N ALA A 123 -8.47 -0.25 -4.85
CA ALA A 123 -9.86 -0.67 -5.05
C ALA A 123 -10.91 0.30 -4.45
N LEU A 124 -10.53 1.15 -3.48
CA LEU A 124 -11.44 2.09 -2.83
C LEU A 124 -11.58 3.39 -3.60
N THR A 125 -10.50 3.81 -4.24
CA THR A 125 -10.37 5.12 -4.90
C THR A 125 -10.40 5.02 -6.42
N GLY A 126 -10.12 3.85 -6.98
CA GLY A 126 -9.92 3.64 -8.42
C GLY A 126 -8.66 4.32 -8.97
N TYR A 127 -7.82 4.89 -8.10
CA TYR A 127 -6.57 5.49 -8.51
C TYR A 127 -5.55 4.39 -8.82
N ALA A 128 -4.92 4.50 -9.99
CA ALA A 128 -3.94 3.55 -10.50
C ALA A 128 -2.55 4.22 -10.56
N GLN A 129 -1.53 3.49 -10.12
CA GLN A 129 -0.15 3.95 -10.12
C GLN A 129 0.82 2.80 -10.31
N ASP A 130 1.91 3.07 -11.02
CA ASP A 130 2.97 2.09 -11.23
C ASP A 130 3.82 1.88 -9.98
N TYR A 131 4.11 0.62 -9.69
CA TYR A 131 4.96 0.17 -8.60
C TYR A 131 6.11 -0.68 -9.14
N ASN A 132 7.32 -0.36 -8.71
CA ASN A 132 8.50 -1.21 -8.92
C ASN A 132 8.51 -2.30 -7.85
N LEU A 133 8.45 -3.56 -8.27
CA LEU A 133 8.55 -4.74 -7.41
C LEU A 133 9.98 -5.26 -7.39
N TYR A 134 10.54 -5.41 -6.20
CA TYR A 134 11.87 -5.93 -5.95
C TYR A 134 11.81 -7.24 -5.19
N LYS A 135 12.76 -8.14 -5.46
CA LYS A 135 12.92 -9.43 -4.79
C LYS A 135 14.36 -9.59 -4.29
N SER A 136 14.56 -10.19 -3.12
CA SER A 136 15.90 -10.54 -2.64
C SER A 136 16.60 -11.50 -3.62
N LEU A 137 17.92 -11.33 -3.78
CA LEU A 137 18.75 -12.22 -4.62
C LEU A 137 18.70 -13.67 -4.10
N ASN A 138 18.83 -13.82 -2.79
CA ASN A 138 18.87 -15.12 -2.14
C ASN A 138 17.54 -15.39 -1.42
N PRO A 139 17.04 -16.64 -1.46
CA PRO A 139 15.98 -17.08 -0.58
C PRO A 139 16.52 -17.30 0.84
N ASN A 140 15.65 -17.67 1.79
CA ASN A 140 16.01 -18.20 3.11
C ASN A 140 16.81 -17.22 3.98
N LEU A 141 16.57 -15.90 3.84
CA LEU A 141 17.31 -14.90 4.61
C LEU A 141 16.95 -14.90 6.11
N GLY A 142 15.93 -15.64 6.52
CA GLY A 142 15.47 -15.69 7.90
C GLY A 142 14.88 -14.35 8.33
N ASN A 143 15.10 -14.01 9.61
CA ASN A 143 14.62 -12.76 10.19
C ASN A 143 15.62 -11.65 9.94
N ILE A 144 15.30 -10.72 9.03
CA ILE A 144 16.15 -9.58 8.68
C ILE A 144 15.40 -8.26 8.81
N ALA A 145 16.15 -7.21 9.16
CA ALA A 145 15.69 -5.84 9.06
C ALA A 145 16.39 -5.15 7.89
N VAL A 146 15.61 -4.65 6.94
CA VAL A 146 16.13 -3.95 5.75
C VAL A 146 15.77 -2.48 5.89
N ASN A 147 16.79 -1.61 5.87
CA ASN A 147 16.60 -0.18 5.69
C ASN A 147 16.53 0.10 4.19
N VAL A 148 15.46 0.77 3.79
CA VAL A 148 15.20 1.15 2.39
C VAL A 148 15.21 2.67 2.32
N SER A 149 16.07 3.23 1.50
CA SER A 149 16.11 4.68 1.24
C SER A 149 15.97 4.97 -0.24
N GLN A 150 15.18 5.99 -0.57
CA GLN A 150 15.21 6.58 -1.92
C GLN A 150 16.44 7.48 -2.05
N LEU A 151 17.06 7.48 -3.22
CA LEU A 151 18.13 8.42 -3.59
C LEU A 151 17.54 9.76 -4.07
#